data_AF-A0A940FMZ7-F1
#
_entry.id   AF-A0A940FMZ7-F1
#
_cell.length_a   1.000
_cell.length_b   1.000
_cell.length_c   1.000
_cell.angle_alpha   90.00
_cell.angle_beta   90.00
_cell.angle_gamma   90.00
#
_symmetry.space_group_name_H-M   'P 1'
#
loop_
_entity.id
_entity.type
_entity.pdbx_description
1 polymer ?
#
loop_
_entity_poly.entity_id
_entity_poly.type
_entity_poly.pdbx_seq_one_letter_code
_entity_poly.pdbx_strand_id
1 'polypeptide(L)'
;MMLAARLKHQETLGDRVIKVDHAGEHGATCIYRAQRRIARWRAPDLLPEIDDFISHEMHHRALFAAALAERGRPRCRSYHLCGVGGLFLGTITGFIGRRAIAATTVAIERVVLRHLEEQVRALSAVDPAAVALIGEIISDEQAHHDLSEARLSRRPWWTGVIDRIVEISTEAVIWLGMRL
;
A
#
# COMPACT_ATOMS: atom_id res chain seq x y z
N MET A 1 13.95 5.22 -7.16
CA MET A 1 14.21 4.51 -8.45
C MET A 1 13.67 5.39 -9.59
N MET A 2 14.33 5.57 -10.75
CA MET A 2 13.68 6.30 -11.86
C MET A 2 12.41 5.52 -12.25
N LEU A 3 11.22 6.14 -12.13
CA LEU A 3 9.93 5.56 -12.53
C LEU A 3 9.92 5.31 -14.04
N ALA A 4 10.55 4.22 -14.47
CA ALA A 4 10.57 3.78 -15.85
C ALA A 4 9.22 3.11 -16.17
N ALA A 5 8.25 3.93 -16.57
CA ALA A 5 6.92 3.48 -16.96
C ALA A 5 6.88 3.03 -18.43
N ARG A 6 6.23 1.90 -18.72
CA ARG A 6 5.79 1.59 -20.09
C ARG A 6 4.40 2.19 -20.31
N LEU A 7 4.37 3.40 -20.87
CA LEU A 7 3.13 4.11 -21.13
C LEU A 7 2.42 3.56 -22.37
N LYS A 8 1.09 3.42 -22.29
CA LYS A 8 0.24 3.11 -23.44
C LYS A 8 -0.03 4.37 -24.26
N HIS A 9 -0.58 4.20 -25.46
CA HIS A 9 -0.95 5.34 -26.32
C HIS A 9 -1.87 6.30 -25.55
N GLN A 10 -1.50 7.59 -25.55
CA GLN A 10 -2.13 8.69 -24.80
C GLN A 10 -2.02 8.63 -23.26
N GLU A 11 -1.41 7.62 -22.64
CA GLU A 11 -1.25 7.52 -21.19
C GLU A 11 -0.13 8.44 -20.69
N THR A 12 -0.39 9.24 -19.65
CA THR A 12 0.63 10.06 -18.99
C THR A 12 1.32 9.29 -17.87
N LEU A 13 2.45 9.81 -17.37
CA LEU A 13 3.09 9.24 -16.19
C LEU A 13 2.17 9.30 -14.95
N GLY A 14 1.43 10.40 -14.78
CA GLY A 14 0.45 10.55 -13.69
C GLY A 14 -0.66 9.51 -13.77
N ASP A 15 -1.22 9.27 -14.96
CA ASP A 15 -2.22 8.21 -15.16
C ASP A 15 -1.69 6.84 -14.74
N ARG A 16 -0.42 6.56 -15.08
CA ARG A 16 0.22 5.30 -14.72
C ARG A 16 0.41 5.16 -13.21
N VAL A 17 0.90 6.20 -12.55
CA VAL A 17 1.13 6.23 -11.10
C VAL A 17 -0.19 5.99 -10.36
N ILE A 18 -1.22 6.79 -10.64
CA ILE A 18 -2.55 6.66 -10.00
C ILE A 18 -3.15 5.25 -10.20
N LYS A 19 -2.94 4.64 -11.37
CA LYS A 19 -3.38 3.26 -11.62
C LYS A 19 -2.67 2.26 -10.72
N VAL A 20 -1.36 2.41 -10.54
CA VAL A 20 -0.54 1.52 -9.71
C VAL A 20 -0.89 1.71 -8.24
N ASP A 21 -1.05 2.94 -7.78
CA ASP A 21 -1.40 3.23 -6.37
C ASP A 21 -2.78 2.67 -6.04
N HIS A 22 -3.80 2.92 -6.88
CA HIS A 22 -5.11 2.29 -6.71
C HIS A 22 -5.05 0.75 -6.60
N ALA A 23 -4.11 0.10 -7.31
CA ALA A 23 -3.90 -1.33 -7.18
C ALA A 23 -3.11 -1.72 -5.92
N GLY A 24 -2.17 -0.88 -5.48
CA GLY A 24 -1.45 -0.98 -4.22
C GLY A 24 -2.39 -0.94 -3.02
N GLU A 25 -3.23 0.10 -2.90
CA GLU A 25 -4.23 0.26 -1.84
C GLU A 25 -5.17 -0.94 -1.77
N HIS A 26 -5.55 -1.49 -2.93
CA HIS A 26 -6.35 -2.71 -2.96
C HIS A 26 -5.63 -3.93 -2.40
N GLY A 27 -4.34 -4.06 -2.70
CA GLY A 27 -3.48 -5.10 -2.14
C GLY A 27 -3.36 -4.99 -0.64
N ALA A 28 -3.03 -3.81 -0.12
CA ALA A 28 -2.90 -3.54 1.30
C ALA A 28 -4.23 -3.75 2.07
N THR A 29 -5.35 -3.24 1.54
CA THR A 29 -6.71 -3.57 2.03
C THR A 29 -6.92 -5.10 2.14
N CYS A 30 -6.47 -5.89 1.16
CA CYS A 30 -6.61 -7.34 1.18
C CYS A 30 -5.71 -8.02 2.23
N ILE A 31 -4.51 -7.49 2.47
CA ILE A 31 -3.62 -7.93 3.56
C ILE A 31 -4.33 -7.75 4.90
N TYR A 32 -4.79 -6.54 5.18
CA TYR A 32 -5.39 -6.22 6.48
C TYR A 32 -6.69 -6.98 6.72
N ARG A 33 -7.54 -7.15 5.69
CA ARG A 33 -8.75 -8.00 5.82
C ARG A 33 -8.43 -9.46 6.13
N ALA A 34 -7.38 -10.01 5.52
CA ALA A 34 -6.93 -11.37 5.78
C ALA A 34 -6.38 -11.51 7.21
N GLN A 35 -5.51 -10.59 7.62
CA GLN A 35 -4.97 -10.52 8.97
C GLN A 35 -6.08 -10.39 10.00
N ARG A 36 -7.03 -9.48 9.80
CA ARG A 36 -8.19 -9.28 10.69
C ARG A 36 -8.94 -10.58 10.95
N ARG A 37 -9.20 -11.38 9.90
CA ARG A 37 -9.94 -12.63 10.02
C ARG A 37 -9.26 -13.60 10.99
N ILE A 38 -7.93 -13.68 10.95
CA ILE A 38 -7.12 -14.58 11.78
C ILE A 38 -6.81 -13.96 13.14
N ALA A 39 -6.62 -12.64 13.19
CA ALA A 39 -6.35 -11.86 14.39
C ALA A 39 -7.44 -12.05 15.45
N ARG A 40 -8.71 -12.24 15.03
CA ARG A 40 -9.81 -12.60 15.96
C ARG A 40 -9.49 -13.73 16.92
N TRP A 41 -8.64 -14.68 16.51
CA TRP A 41 -8.28 -15.84 17.32
C TRP A 41 -6.84 -15.78 17.82
N ARG A 42 -5.95 -15.10 17.09
CA ARG A 42 -4.49 -15.12 17.34
C ARG A 42 -3.94 -13.85 17.96
N ALA A 43 -4.64 -12.72 17.82
CA ALA A 43 -4.23 -11.39 18.27
C ALA A 43 -5.46 -10.45 18.37
N PRO A 44 -6.48 -10.77 19.17
CA PRO A 44 -7.73 -10.00 19.20
C PRO A 44 -7.52 -8.55 19.66
N ASP A 45 -6.45 -8.29 20.41
CA ASP A 45 -6.02 -6.97 20.85
C ASP A 45 -5.57 -6.04 19.71
N LEU A 46 -5.19 -6.60 18.56
CA LEU A 46 -4.84 -5.82 17.36
C LEU A 46 -6.06 -5.47 16.48
N LEU A 47 -7.25 -6.00 16.76
CA LEU A 47 -8.42 -5.80 15.90
C LEU A 47 -8.81 -4.33 15.70
N PRO A 48 -8.85 -3.46 16.74
CA PRO A 48 -9.21 -2.07 16.54
C PRO A 48 -8.25 -1.37 15.57
N GLU A 49 -6.95 -1.59 15.76
CA GLU A 49 -5.91 -1.01 14.91
C GLU A 49 -6.00 -1.52 13.47
N ILE A 50 -6.19 -2.83 13.27
CA ILE A 50 -6.38 -3.39 11.92
C ILE A 50 -7.65 -2.84 11.25
N ASP A 51 -8.72 -2.61 12.01
CA ASP A 51 -9.97 -2.03 11.49
C ASP A 51 -9.78 -0.56 11.06
N ASP A 52 -8.99 0.22 11.81
CA ASP A 52 -8.61 1.58 11.43
C ASP A 52 -7.80 1.57 10.12
N PHE A 53 -6.77 0.72 10.01
CA PHE A 53 -6.00 0.57 8.76
C PHE A 53 -6.87 0.17 7.57
N ILE A 54 -7.80 -0.77 7.73
CA ILE A 54 -8.73 -1.14 6.65
C ILE A 54 -9.56 0.07 6.20
N SER A 55 -9.99 0.92 7.14
CA SER A 55 -10.79 2.10 6.83
C SER A 55 -10.00 3.12 6.01
N HIS A 56 -8.75 3.42 6.40
CA HIS A 56 -7.90 4.39 5.68
C HIS A 56 -7.56 3.91 4.28
N GLU A 57 -7.12 2.68 4.14
CA GLU A 57 -6.80 2.05 2.86
C GLU A 57 -8.01 2.02 1.91
N MET A 58 -9.21 1.79 2.46
CA MET A 58 -10.43 1.88 1.66
C MET A 58 -10.73 3.31 1.23
N HIS A 59 -10.43 4.30 2.07
CA HIS A 59 -10.58 5.72 1.74
C HIS A 59 -9.58 6.15 0.66
N HIS A 60 -8.29 5.91 0.83
CA HIS A 60 -7.25 6.23 -0.16
C HIS A 60 -7.52 5.56 -1.50
N ARG A 61 -7.89 4.27 -1.47
CA ARG A 61 -8.31 3.57 -2.69
C ARG A 61 -9.50 4.25 -3.38
N ALA A 62 -10.47 4.75 -2.62
CA ALA A 62 -11.62 5.44 -3.19
C ALA A 62 -11.20 6.77 -3.85
N LEU A 63 -10.27 7.51 -3.23
CA LEU A 63 -9.71 8.73 -3.81
C LEU A 63 -8.99 8.45 -5.14
N PHE A 64 -8.12 7.44 -5.18
CA PHE A 64 -7.47 7.06 -6.43
C PHE A 64 -8.46 6.53 -7.47
N ALA A 65 -9.51 5.79 -7.07
CA ALA A 65 -10.54 5.32 -7.98
C ALA A 65 -11.33 6.49 -8.60
N ALA A 66 -11.63 7.54 -7.81
CA ALA A 66 -12.27 8.75 -8.30
C ALA A 66 -11.35 9.48 -9.31
N ALA A 67 -10.07 9.64 -8.98
CA ALA A 67 -9.09 10.24 -9.89
C ALA A 67 -8.97 9.46 -11.21
N LEU A 68 -9.01 8.11 -11.18
CA LEU A 68 -9.04 7.30 -12.40
C LEU A 68 -10.29 7.54 -13.24
N ALA A 69 -11.46 7.65 -12.59
CA ALA A 69 -12.72 7.90 -13.27
C ALA A 69 -12.73 9.26 -13.96
N GLU A 70 -12.26 10.31 -13.27
CA GLU A 70 -12.12 11.67 -13.82
C GLU A 70 -11.18 11.71 -15.03
N ARG A 71 -10.09 10.95 -14.98
CA ARG A 71 -9.12 10.82 -16.08
C ARG A 71 -9.61 9.93 -17.23
N GLY A 72 -10.78 9.28 -17.10
CA GLY A 72 -11.28 8.31 -18.07
C GLY A 72 -10.36 7.08 -18.22
N ARG A 73 -9.65 6.69 -17.15
CA ARG A 73 -8.68 5.60 -17.17
C ARG A 73 -9.20 4.35 -16.47
N PRO A 74 -8.97 3.15 -17.04
CA PRO A 74 -9.32 1.91 -16.37
C PRO A 74 -8.31 1.56 -15.27
N ARG A 75 -8.73 0.67 -14.37
CA ARG A 75 -7.88 0.08 -13.32
C ARG A 75 -6.60 -0.56 -13.90
N CYS A 76 -5.55 -0.61 -13.09
CA CYS A 76 -4.33 -1.32 -13.47
C CYS A 76 -4.57 -2.82 -13.67
N ARG A 77 -3.81 -3.44 -14.57
CA ARG A 77 -3.90 -4.88 -14.82
C ARG A 77 -3.40 -5.71 -13.64
N SER A 78 -2.46 -5.17 -12.85
CA SER A 78 -1.96 -5.81 -11.63
C SER A 78 -2.98 -5.81 -10.49
N TYR A 79 -4.11 -5.10 -10.61
CA TYR A 79 -5.12 -4.96 -9.54
C TYR A 79 -5.52 -6.30 -8.90
N HIS A 80 -5.88 -7.30 -9.71
CA HIS A 80 -6.25 -8.62 -9.18
C HIS A 80 -5.06 -9.37 -8.58
N LEU A 81 -3.86 -9.20 -9.15
CA LEU A 81 -2.65 -9.80 -8.61
C LEU A 81 -2.31 -9.22 -7.24
N CYS A 82 -2.43 -7.90 -7.07
CA CYS A 82 -2.26 -7.23 -5.77
C CYS A 82 -3.24 -7.78 -4.73
N GLY A 83 -4.52 -7.93 -5.09
CA GLY A 83 -5.52 -8.46 -4.18
C GLY A 83 -5.24 -9.91 -3.74
N VAL A 84 -4.88 -10.79 -4.69
CA VAL A 84 -4.53 -12.19 -4.39
C VAL A 84 -3.25 -12.29 -3.57
N GLY A 85 -2.20 -11.56 -3.96
CA GLY A 85 -0.95 -11.51 -3.22
C GLY A 85 -1.13 -10.98 -1.80
N GLY A 86 -1.95 -9.93 -1.65
CA GLY A 86 -2.29 -9.36 -0.35
C GLY A 86 -3.04 -10.34 0.55
N LEU A 87 -4.07 -11.02 0.02
CA LEU A 87 -4.80 -12.06 0.76
C LEU A 87 -3.86 -13.17 1.24
N PHE A 88 -2.93 -13.62 0.38
CA PHE A 88 -1.98 -14.67 0.71
C PHE A 88 -1.01 -14.23 1.81
N LEU A 89 -0.36 -13.07 1.65
CA LEU A 89 0.57 -12.51 2.63
C LEU A 89 -0.11 -12.26 3.98
N GLY A 90 -1.29 -11.65 3.97
CA GLY A 90 -2.05 -11.38 5.18
C GLY A 90 -2.53 -12.66 5.89
N THR A 91 -2.84 -13.72 5.13
CA THR A 91 -3.19 -15.03 5.69
C THR A 91 -1.98 -15.66 6.40
N ILE A 92 -0.82 -15.70 5.75
CA ILE A 92 0.40 -16.29 6.33
C ILE A 92 0.81 -15.53 7.59
N THR A 93 0.89 -14.21 7.52
CA THR A 93 1.32 -13.37 8.64
C THR A 93 0.33 -13.43 9.80
N GLY A 94 -0.97 -13.48 9.49
CA GLY A 94 -2.02 -13.75 10.47
C GLY A 94 -1.81 -15.06 11.24
N PHE A 95 -1.47 -16.16 10.55
CA PHE A 95 -1.23 -17.45 11.19
C PHE A 95 0.04 -17.49 12.05
N ILE A 96 1.12 -16.82 11.61
CA ILE A 96 2.34 -16.68 12.40
C ILE A 96 2.04 -15.96 13.73
N GLY A 97 1.15 -14.97 13.70
CA GLY A 97 0.52 -14.39 14.88
C GLY A 97 0.90 -12.93 15.11
N ARG A 98 0.56 -12.42 16.30
CA ARG A 98 0.58 -10.99 16.66
C ARG A 98 1.80 -10.21 16.14
N ARG A 99 3.00 -10.71 16.37
CA ARG A 99 4.25 -10.03 15.99
C ARG A 99 4.43 -9.93 14.48
N ALA A 100 4.03 -10.94 13.72
CA ALA A 100 4.12 -10.92 12.28
C ALA A 100 3.07 -9.99 11.68
N ILE A 101 1.85 -9.98 12.23
CA ILE A 101 0.80 -9.03 11.84
C ILE A 101 1.34 -7.60 11.96
N ALA A 102 1.77 -7.21 13.17
CA ALA A 102 2.25 -5.86 13.42
C ALA A 102 3.51 -5.50 12.61
N ALA A 103 4.44 -6.45 12.44
CA ALA A 103 5.62 -6.23 11.61
C ALA A 103 5.26 -5.98 10.14
N THR A 104 4.33 -6.77 9.60
CA THR A 104 3.85 -6.61 8.22
C THR A 104 3.13 -5.28 8.03
N THR A 105 2.27 -4.86 8.97
CA THR A 105 1.61 -3.54 8.92
C THR A 105 2.65 -2.43 8.83
N VAL A 106 3.59 -2.33 9.77
CA VAL A 106 4.63 -1.29 9.72
C VAL A 106 5.50 -1.35 8.46
N ALA A 107 5.77 -2.55 7.95
CA ALA A 107 6.54 -2.70 6.72
C ALA A 107 5.77 -2.16 5.50
N ILE A 108 4.45 -2.38 5.43
CA ILE A 108 3.60 -1.87 4.36
C ILE A 108 3.57 -0.34 4.40
N GLU A 109 3.21 0.25 5.55
CA GLU A 109 3.13 1.70 5.75
C GLU A 109 4.43 2.40 5.31
N ARG A 110 5.58 1.89 5.77
CA ARG A 110 6.89 2.43 5.42
C ARG A 110 7.17 2.39 3.93
N VAL A 111 6.80 1.28 3.28
CA VAL A 111 7.04 1.10 1.84
C VAL A 111 6.07 1.96 1.03
N VAL A 112 4.80 2.05 1.42
CA VAL A 112 3.79 2.90 0.77
C VAL A 112 4.22 4.37 0.85
N LEU A 113 4.49 4.88 2.05
CA LEU A 113 4.92 6.26 2.28
C LEU A 113 6.14 6.63 1.42
N ARG A 114 7.18 5.79 1.42
CA ARG A 114 8.37 5.99 0.59
C ARG A 114 8.05 6.09 -0.90
N HIS A 115 7.13 5.27 -1.40
CA HIS A 115 6.75 5.29 -2.81
C HIS A 115 5.95 6.55 -3.17
N LEU A 116 5.01 6.95 -2.31
CA LEU A 116 4.24 8.18 -2.50
C LEU A 116 5.18 9.42 -2.55
N GLU A 117 6.17 9.50 -1.66
CA GLU A 117 7.17 10.57 -1.67
C GLU A 117 8.06 10.56 -2.93
N GLU A 118 8.42 9.38 -3.44
CA GLU A 118 9.13 9.25 -4.73
C GLU A 118 8.27 9.73 -5.90
N GLN A 119 6.97 9.43 -5.88
CA GLN A 119 6.03 9.82 -6.93
C GLN A 119 5.75 11.32 -6.94
N VAL A 120 5.60 11.96 -5.77
CA VAL A 120 5.46 13.43 -5.67
C VAL A 120 6.65 14.11 -6.34
N ARG A 121 7.87 13.65 -6.08
CA ARG A 121 9.08 14.20 -6.72
C ARG A 121 9.06 14.02 -8.23
N ALA A 122 8.67 12.83 -8.70
CA ALA A 122 8.63 12.52 -10.13
C ALA A 122 7.51 13.24 -10.91
N LEU A 123 6.38 13.54 -10.24
CA LEU A 123 5.20 14.15 -10.86
C LEU A 123 5.13 15.67 -10.68
N SER A 124 5.95 16.26 -9.80
CA SER A 124 5.95 17.69 -9.45
C SER A 124 5.81 18.67 -10.63
N ALA A 125 6.51 18.40 -11.74
CA ALA A 125 6.49 19.25 -12.94
C ALA A 125 5.55 18.74 -14.06
N VAL A 126 4.88 17.61 -13.84
CA VAL A 126 4.15 16.86 -14.89
C VAL A 126 2.65 16.83 -14.62
N ASP A 127 2.25 16.58 -13.38
CA ASP A 127 0.85 16.37 -12.99
C ASP A 127 0.58 16.93 -11.58
N PRO A 128 0.38 18.26 -11.47
CA PRO A 128 0.14 18.90 -10.17
C PRO A 128 -1.10 18.37 -9.44
N ALA A 129 -2.11 17.89 -10.19
CA ALA A 129 -3.33 17.33 -9.60
C ALA A 129 -3.05 15.97 -8.93
N ALA A 130 -2.27 15.10 -9.58
CA ALA A 130 -1.82 13.86 -8.95
C ALA A 130 -0.92 14.13 -7.72
N VAL A 131 -0.06 15.14 -7.80
CA VAL A 131 0.80 15.53 -6.67
C VAL A 131 -0.02 16.01 -5.47
N ALA A 132 -1.06 16.82 -5.71
CA ALA A 132 -1.93 17.29 -4.64
C ALA A 132 -2.65 16.12 -3.96
N LEU A 133 -3.25 15.21 -4.75
CA LEU A 133 -3.92 14.02 -4.24
C LEU A 133 -2.97 13.12 -3.43
N ILE A 134 -1.78 12.82 -3.97
CA ILE A 134 -0.79 11.99 -3.27
C ILE A 134 -0.29 12.70 -2.01
N GLY A 135 -0.14 14.02 -2.03
CA GLY A 135 0.25 14.81 -0.88
C GLY A 135 -0.77 14.78 0.26
N GLU A 136 -2.08 14.79 -0.06
CA GLU A 136 -3.14 14.60 0.93
C GLU A 136 -3.04 13.22 1.59
N ILE A 137 -2.81 12.18 0.81
CA ILE A 137 -2.64 10.80 1.33
C ILE A 137 -1.39 10.70 2.19
N ILE A 138 -0.25 11.24 1.77
CA ILE A 138 0.99 11.28 2.58
C ILE A 138 0.75 11.93 3.94
N SER A 139 -0.01 13.03 3.99
CA SER A 139 -0.34 13.70 5.24
C SER A 139 -1.15 12.81 6.19
N ASP A 140 -2.07 12.02 5.64
CA ASP A 140 -2.87 11.05 6.41
C ASP A 140 -1.97 9.91 6.92
N GLU A 141 -1.17 9.33 6.04
CA GLU A 141 -0.24 8.23 6.33
C GLU A 141 0.80 8.60 7.40
N GLN A 142 1.35 9.83 7.35
CA GLN A 142 2.32 10.28 8.34
C GLN A 142 1.71 10.38 9.75
N ALA A 143 0.44 10.82 9.85
CA ALA A 143 -0.27 10.87 11.12
C ALA A 143 -0.45 9.47 11.74
N HIS A 144 -0.60 8.45 10.89
CA HIS A 144 -0.76 7.05 11.29
C HIS A 144 0.56 6.33 11.60
N HIS A 145 1.62 6.61 10.82
CA HIS A 145 2.95 6.02 11.04
C HIS A 145 3.48 6.37 12.44
N ASP A 146 3.35 7.64 12.85
CA ASP A 146 3.83 8.11 14.16
C ASP A 146 3.09 7.43 15.33
N LEU A 147 1.80 7.12 15.17
CA LEU A 147 1.00 6.38 16.15
C LEU A 147 1.40 4.91 16.25
N SER A 148 1.77 4.30 15.12
CA SER A 148 2.08 2.87 15.01
C SER A 148 3.49 2.54 15.48
N GLU A 149 4.47 3.40 15.17
CA GLU A 149 5.86 3.21 15.57
C GLU A 149 6.04 3.36 17.10
N ALA A 150 5.28 4.27 17.73
CA ALA A 150 5.28 4.45 19.19
C ALA A 150 4.82 3.20 19.97
N ARG A 151 4.03 2.32 19.36
CA ARG A 151 3.45 1.12 20.01
C ARG A 151 4.32 -0.13 19.91
N LEU A 152 5.36 -0.14 19.06
CA LEU A 152 6.21 -1.31 18.80
C LEU A 152 7.57 -1.20 19.53
N SER A 153 7.54 -1.22 20.86
CA SER A 153 8.72 -0.99 21.71
C SER A 153 9.80 -2.09 21.68
N ARG A 154 9.61 -3.21 20.94
CA ARG A 154 10.63 -4.27 20.81
C ARG A 154 10.39 -5.17 19.59
N ARG A 155 11.06 -4.89 18.46
CA ARG A 155 11.01 -5.74 17.25
C ARG A 155 11.96 -6.94 17.39
N PRO A 156 11.48 -8.20 17.29
CA PRO A 156 12.35 -9.37 17.24
C PRO A 156 13.28 -9.36 16.03
N TRP A 157 14.44 -9.99 16.13
CA TRP A 157 15.43 -10.04 15.04
C TRP A 157 14.89 -10.61 13.72
N TRP A 158 13.91 -11.54 13.77
CA TRP A 158 13.33 -12.17 12.58
C TRP A 158 12.34 -11.28 11.82
N THR A 159 11.86 -10.16 12.40
CA THR A 159 10.94 -9.26 11.67
C THR A 159 11.64 -8.54 10.52
N GLY A 160 12.97 -8.41 10.54
CA GLY A 160 13.72 -7.89 9.39
C GLY A 160 13.59 -8.75 8.13
N VAL A 161 13.30 -10.04 8.28
CA VAL A 161 12.98 -10.92 7.13
C VAL A 161 11.61 -10.57 6.55
N ILE A 162 10.62 -10.27 7.41
CA ILE A 162 9.29 -9.81 6.97
C ILE A 162 9.43 -8.49 6.23
N ASP A 163 10.15 -7.52 6.80
CA ASP A 163 10.35 -6.21 6.18
C ASP A 163 10.90 -6.37 4.75
N ARG A 164 11.91 -7.22 4.60
CA ARG A 164 12.54 -7.47 3.30
C ARG A 164 11.64 -8.21 2.32
N ILE A 165 10.83 -9.17 2.79
CA ILE A 165 9.84 -9.86 1.96
C ILE A 165 8.77 -8.86 1.48
N VAL A 166 8.24 -8.05 2.40
CA VAL A 166 7.23 -7.03 2.09
C VAL A 166 7.80 -6.03 1.08
N GLU A 167 8.97 -5.46 1.35
CA GLU A 167 9.66 -4.53 0.45
C GLU A 167 9.85 -5.11 -0.95
N ILE A 168 10.46 -6.30 -1.07
CA ILE A 168 10.68 -6.95 -2.37
C ILE A 168 9.36 -7.23 -3.08
N SER A 169 8.34 -7.71 -2.35
CA SER A 169 7.04 -8.04 -2.94
C SER A 169 6.32 -6.80 -3.46
N THR A 170 6.33 -5.71 -2.69
CA THR A 170 5.71 -4.44 -3.06
C THR A 170 6.46 -3.80 -4.22
N GLU A 171 7.80 -3.78 -4.20
CA GLU A 171 8.61 -3.29 -5.32
C GLU A 171 8.37 -4.09 -6.60
N ALA A 172 8.27 -5.42 -6.51
CA ALA A 172 7.98 -6.28 -7.67
C ALA A 172 6.59 -5.99 -8.25
N VAL A 173 5.58 -5.80 -7.39
CA VAL A 173 4.21 -5.45 -7.80
C VAL A 173 4.16 -4.08 -8.47
N ILE A 174 4.84 -3.09 -7.91
CA ILE A 174 4.92 -1.74 -8.47
C ILE A 174 5.64 -1.80 -9.80
N TRP A 175 6.81 -2.42 -9.86
CA TRP A 175 7.56 -2.60 -11.10
C TRP A 175 6.71 -3.26 -12.19
N LEU A 176 5.95 -4.30 -11.84
CA LEU A 176 5.07 -4.99 -12.78
C LEU A 176 3.91 -4.08 -13.21
N GLY A 177 3.28 -3.36 -12.28
CA GLY A 177 2.22 -2.40 -12.55
C GLY A 177 2.66 -1.24 -13.44
N MET A 178 3.90 -0.78 -13.29
CA MET A 178 4.53 0.25 -14.12
C MET A 178 4.80 -0.24 -15.55
N ARG A 179 4.80 -1.55 -15.81
CA ARG A 179 5.23 -2.16 -17.08
C ARG A 179 4.12 -2.84 -17.90
N LEU A 180 2.97 -3.18 -17.28
CA LEU A 180 1.82 -3.89 -17.90
C LEU A 180 0.76 -3.00 -18.60
#